data_AF-A0AAP6VA52-F1
#
_entry.id   AF-A0AAP6VA52-F1
#
_cell.length_a   1.000
_cell.length_b   1.000
_cell.length_c   1.000
_cell.angle_alpha   90.00
_cell.angle_beta   90.00
_cell.angle_gamma   90.00
#
_symmetry.space_group_name_H-M   'P 1'
#
loop_
_entity.id
_entity.type
_entity.pdbx_description
1 polymer ?
#
loop_
_entity_poly.entity_id
_entity_poly.type
_entity_poly.pdbx_seq_one_letter_code
_entity_poly.pdbx_strand_id
1 'polypeptide(L)'
;MILTPNSLTEQFVYDFSFFSCRGIDLDGVYEASLGQAKIKQQIMRRSKHSILLVDEHKFDSPHFYKIADFADSHSVITNTLPTEDYQKRIDDGITDFIWLNPKLRSQPNE
;
A
#
# COMPACT_ATOMS: atom_id res chain seq x y z
N MET A 1 15.11 27.19 -15.92
CA MET A 1 13.80 26.69 -15.48
C MET A 1 13.55 25.39 -16.24
N ILE A 2 13.95 24.25 -15.66
CA ILE A 2 13.76 22.95 -16.33
C ILE A 2 12.29 22.59 -16.14
N LEU A 3 11.53 22.61 -17.23
CA LEU A 3 10.19 22.03 -17.27
C LEU A 3 10.36 20.52 -17.03
N THR A 4 10.15 20.06 -15.80
CA THR A 4 9.89 18.64 -15.59
C THR A 4 8.64 18.30 -16.39
N PRO A 5 8.65 17.26 -17.25
CA PRO A 5 7.42 16.85 -17.89
C PRO A 5 6.45 16.48 -16.78
N ASN A 6 5.36 17.25 -16.62
CA ASN A 6 4.30 16.96 -15.67
C ASN A 6 3.93 15.50 -15.88
N SER A 7 4.24 14.66 -14.90
CA SER A 7 4.03 13.23 -15.03
C SER A 7 2.54 13.01 -15.31
N LEU A 8 2.19 12.05 -16.17
CA LEU A 8 0.79 11.76 -16.52
C LEU A 8 -0.09 11.62 -15.26
N THR A 9 0.48 11.13 -14.16
CA THR A 9 -0.13 11.00 -12.84
C THR A 9 -0.54 12.31 -12.16
N GLU A 10 0.10 13.43 -12.47
CA GLU A 10 -0.25 14.75 -11.93
C GLU A 10 -1.51 15.33 -12.56
N GLN A 11 -1.94 14.82 -13.72
CA GLN A 11 -3.09 15.33 -14.46
C GLN A 11 -4.42 14.74 -13.99
N PHE A 12 -4.39 13.73 -13.12
CA PHE A 12 -5.58 13.05 -12.61
C PHE A 12 -5.79 13.32 -11.12
N VAL A 13 -7.03 13.21 -10.69
CA VAL A 13 -7.42 13.05 -9.28
C VAL A 13 -8.12 11.70 -9.20
N TYR A 14 -7.77 10.89 -8.21
CA TYR A 14 -8.24 9.52 -8.12
C TYR A 14 -9.22 9.40 -6.96
N ASP A 15 -10.38 8.77 -7.17
CA ASP A 15 -11.22 8.36 -6.05
C ASP A 15 -10.56 7.20 -5.30
N PHE A 16 -10.02 6.23 -6.04
CA PHE A 16 -9.32 5.07 -5.50
C PHE A 16 -8.04 4.81 -6.28
N SER A 17 -6.96 4.48 -5.56
CA SER A 17 -5.76 3.89 -6.15
C SER A 17 -5.47 2.54 -5.50
N PHE A 18 -5.14 1.56 -6.34
CA PHE A 18 -4.70 0.24 -5.92
C PHE A 18 -3.28 0.04 -6.38
N PHE A 19 -2.38 -0.35 -5.48
CA PHE A 19 -0.99 -0.61 -5.85
C PHE A 19 -0.33 -1.62 -4.93
N SER A 20 0.69 -2.29 -5.44
CA SER A 20 1.57 -3.16 -4.66
C SER A 20 2.83 -2.40 -4.24
N CYS A 21 3.57 -2.94 -3.29
CA CYS A 21 4.94 -2.55 -2.97
C CYS A 21 5.92 -3.70 -3.27
N ARG A 22 7.21 -3.46 -3.04
CA ARG A 22 8.22 -4.53 -3.04
C ARG A 22 8.24 -5.27 -1.71
N GLY A 23 7.99 -4.56 -0.61
CA GLY A 23 7.87 -5.08 0.74
C GLY A 23 7.42 -4.00 1.73
N ILE A 24 7.11 -4.42 2.95
CA ILE A 24 6.71 -3.58 4.07
C ILE A 24 7.47 -4.01 5.33
N ASP A 25 7.57 -3.11 6.29
CA ASP A 25 7.87 -3.45 7.69
C ASP A 25 6.94 -2.65 8.61
N LEU A 26 7.19 -2.62 9.91
CA LEU A 26 6.39 -1.79 10.82
C LEU A 26 6.59 -0.28 10.57
N ASP A 27 7.71 0.14 9.98
CA ASP A 27 8.05 1.54 9.75
C ASP A 27 7.52 2.07 8.43
N GLY A 28 7.16 1.22 7.46
CA GLY A 28 6.48 1.69 6.26
C GLY A 28 6.42 0.74 5.08
N VAL A 29 6.16 1.35 3.92
CA VAL A 29 5.97 0.67 2.64
C VAL A 29 7.12 1.01 1.70
N TYR A 30 7.72 0.01 1.06
CA TYR A 30 8.95 0.19 0.29
C TYR A 30 8.89 -0.30 -1.16
N GLU A 31 9.74 0.29 -1.99
CA GLU A 31 9.93 -0.06 -3.39
C GLU A 31 11.41 -0.26 -3.72
N ALA A 32 11.70 -1.10 -4.71
CA ALA A 32 13.06 -1.33 -5.21
C ALA A 32 13.55 -0.23 -6.17
N SER A 33 12.63 0.43 -6.87
CA SER A 33 12.93 1.46 -7.87
C SER A 33 12.46 2.85 -7.44
N LEU A 34 13.37 3.83 -7.48
CA LEU A 34 13.06 5.23 -7.19
C LEU A 34 11.98 5.80 -8.12
N GLY A 35 12.00 5.42 -9.40
CA GLY A 35 11.00 5.88 -10.37
C GLY A 35 9.60 5.39 -10.01
N GLN A 36 9.49 4.11 -9.65
CA GLN A 36 8.22 3.52 -9.19
C GLN A 36 7.77 4.13 -7.87
N ALA A 37 8.69 4.34 -6.91
CA ALA A 37 8.39 4.99 -5.64
C ALA A 37 7.80 6.39 -5.85
N LYS A 38 8.43 7.22 -6.70
CA LYS A 38 7.97 8.58 -6.99
C LYS A 38 6.58 8.59 -7.65
N ILE A 39 6.36 7.72 -8.64
CA ILE A 39 5.06 7.62 -9.32
C ILE A 39 3.95 7.25 -8.32
N LYS A 40 4.18 6.23 -7.48
CA LYS A 40 3.22 5.77 -6.47
C LYS A 40 2.94 6.86 -5.44
N GLN A 41 3.97 7.55 -4.94
CA GLN A 41 3.82 8.69 -4.04
C GLN A 41 2.93 9.80 -4.61
N GLN A 42 3.08 10.12 -5.90
CA GLN A 42 2.23 11.13 -6.55
C GLN A 42 0.78 10.65 -6.68
N ILE A 43 0.56 9.39 -7.07
CA ILE A 43 -0.78 8.81 -7.15
C ILE A 43 -1.44 8.82 -5.77
N MET A 44 -0.74 8.36 -4.73
CA MET A 44 -1.26 8.28 -3.37
C MET A 44 -1.68 9.65 -2.83
N ARG A 45 -0.83 10.68 -3.00
CA ARG A 45 -1.14 12.06 -2.59
C ARG A 45 -2.36 12.67 -3.28
N ARG A 46 -2.71 12.15 -4.45
CA ARG A 46 -3.83 12.65 -5.29
C ARG A 46 -5.03 11.72 -5.26
N SER A 47 -4.98 10.66 -4.45
CA SER A 47 -6.07 9.71 -4.26
C SER A 47 -6.87 10.06 -3.01
N LYS A 48 -8.19 10.01 -3.09
CA LYS A 48 -9.05 10.09 -1.89
C LYS A 48 -8.84 8.87 -1.00
N HIS A 49 -8.67 7.70 -1.61
CA HIS A 49 -8.39 6.44 -0.94
C HIS A 49 -7.26 5.70 -1.63
N SER A 50 -6.22 5.36 -0.87
CA SER A 50 -5.06 4.61 -1.35
C SER A 50 -5.03 3.22 -0.71
N ILE A 51 -5.05 2.19 -1.54
CA ILE A 51 -5.22 0.80 -1.11
C ILE A 51 -3.99 0.00 -1.53
N LEU A 52 -3.22 -0.44 -0.53
CA LEU A 52 -2.02 -1.22 -0.68
C LEU A 52 -2.35 -2.72 -0.76
N LEU A 53 -1.76 -3.42 -1.71
CA LEU A 53 -1.90 -4.86 -1.88
C LEU A 53 -0.61 -5.57 -1.44
N VAL A 54 -0.69 -6.39 -0.40
CA VAL A 54 0.46 -7.05 0.25
C VAL A 54 0.21 -8.55 0.38
N ASP A 55 1.04 -9.35 -0.28
CA ASP A 55 1.06 -10.80 -0.07
C ASP A 55 1.98 -11.15 1.12
N GLU A 56 1.90 -12.40 1.59
CA GLU A 56 2.66 -12.91 2.72
C GLU A 56 4.19 -12.73 2.55
N HIS A 57 4.68 -12.71 1.32
CA HIS A 57 6.11 -12.61 1.02
C HIS A 57 6.66 -11.17 1.09
N LYS A 58 5.79 -10.18 1.29
CA LYS A 58 6.17 -8.77 1.38
C LYS A 58 6.33 -8.27 2.82
N PHE A 59 5.86 -9.02 3.81
CA PHE A 59 6.02 -8.64 5.22
C PHE A 59 7.48 -8.71 5.65
N ASP A 60 7.85 -7.80 6.54
CA ASP A 60 9.18 -7.67 7.16
C ASP A 60 10.34 -7.66 6.15
N SER A 61 10.10 -7.02 5.00
CA SER A 61 11.04 -6.93 3.88
C SER A 61 11.24 -5.46 3.48
N PRO A 62 12.03 -4.68 4.25
CA PRO A 62 12.35 -3.31 3.88
C PRO A 62 13.15 -3.24 2.58
N HIS A 63 12.94 -2.16 1.82
CA HIS A 63 13.69 -1.88 0.58
C HIS A 63 14.17 -0.43 0.51
N PHE A 64 15.02 -0.14 -0.48
CA PHE A 64 15.79 1.10 -0.58
C PHE A 64 14.96 2.39 -0.57
N TYR A 65 13.72 2.37 -1.09
CA TYR A 65 12.91 3.57 -1.22
C TYR A 65 11.61 3.44 -0.47
N LYS A 66 11.46 4.22 0.61
CA LYS A 66 10.21 4.35 1.34
C LYS A 66 9.19 5.15 0.52
N ILE A 67 8.04 4.55 0.27
CA ILE A 67 6.92 5.14 -0.47
C ILE A 67 6.06 5.95 0.51
N ALA A 68 5.66 5.37 1.64
CA ALA A 68 4.83 6.01 2.65
C ALA A 68 4.97 5.35 4.03
N ASP A 69 4.52 6.08 5.04
CA ASP A 69 4.15 5.57 6.35
C ASP A 69 2.72 4.99 6.32
N PHE A 70 2.44 4.02 7.19
CA PHE A 70 1.08 3.48 7.33
C PHE A 70 0.09 4.54 7.83
N ALA A 71 0.57 5.45 8.68
CA ALA A 71 -0.21 6.55 9.26
C ALA A 71 -0.69 7.56 8.21
N ASP A 72 -0.06 7.63 7.03
CA ASP A 72 -0.40 8.57 5.96
C ASP A 72 -1.64 8.12 5.15
N SER A 73 -2.50 7.29 5.74
CA SER A 73 -3.79 6.80 5.20
C SER A 73 -3.64 5.84 4.01
N HIS A 74 -3.20 4.61 4.31
CA HIS A 74 -3.32 3.46 3.41
C HIS A 74 -4.18 2.38 4.06
N SER A 75 -5.14 1.85 3.32
CA SER A 75 -5.73 0.56 3.67
C SER A 75 -4.87 -0.55 3.08
N VAL A 76 -4.69 -1.65 3.79
CA VAL A 76 -3.87 -2.79 3.34
C VAL A 76 -4.76 -3.99 3.12
N ILE A 77 -4.70 -4.57 1.93
CA ILE A 77 -5.35 -5.83 1.62
C ILE A 77 -4.28 -6.92 1.56
N THR A 78 -4.49 -8.00 2.31
CA THR A 78 -3.56 -9.13 2.34
C THR A 78 -4.26 -10.49 2.30
N ASN A 79 -3.55 -11.51 1.81
CA ASN A 79 -4.01 -12.90 1.76
C ASN A 79 -3.62 -13.72 3.00
N THR A 80 -2.81 -13.17 3.90
CA THR A 80 -2.41 -13.81 5.15
C THR A 80 -2.84 -12.99 6.36
N LEU A 81 -3.05 -13.65 7.49
CA LEU A 81 -3.27 -12.95 8.75
C LEU A 81 -1.95 -12.25 9.14
N PRO A 82 -1.95 -10.91 9.36
CA PRO A 82 -0.75 -10.20 9.82
C PRO A 82 -0.27 -10.70 11.18
N THR A 83 1.02 -10.56 11.48
CA THR A 83 1.55 -10.91 12.82
C THR A 83 1.00 -9.97 13.91
N GLU A 84 1.21 -10.32 15.18
CA GLU A 84 0.69 -9.56 16.32
C GLU A 84 1.11 -8.08 16.31
N ASP A 85 2.34 -7.77 15.85
CA ASP A 85 2.83 -6.40 15.79
C ASP A 85 2.05 -5.55 14.76
N TYR A 86 1.70 -6.12 13.61
CA TYR A 86 0.86 -5.44 12.64
C TYR A 86 -0.59 -5.34 13.14
N GLN A 87 -1.10 -6.39 13.80
CA GLN A 87 -2.43 -6.36 14.41
C GLN A 87 -2.56 -5.23 15.42
N LYS A 88 -1.54 -5.04 16.27
CA LYS A 88 -1.50 -3.93 17.22
C LYS A 88 -1.58 -2.57 16.53
N ARG A 89 -0.94 -2.39 15.37
CA ARG A 89 -1.06 -1.14 14.59
C ARG A 89 -2.46 -0.91 14.04
N ILE A 90 -3.18 -1.97 13.71
CA ILE A 90 -4.61 -1.88 13.33
C ILE A 90 -5.43 -1.43 14.53
N ASP A 91 -5.23 -2.07 15.68
CA ASP A 91 -5.96 -1.77 16.92
C ASP A 91 -5.70 -0.33 17.40
N ASP A 92 -4.48 0.16 17.23
CA ASP A 92 -4.07 1.54 17.51
C ASP A 92 -4.64 2.56 16.49
N GLY A 93 -5.37 2.08 15.46
CA GLY A 93 -6.00 2.92 14.43
C GLY A 93 -5.02 3.54 13.44
N ILE A 94 -3.80 3.01 13.33
CA ILE A 94 -2.76 3.54 12.45
C ILE A 94 -3.07 3.23 10.98
N THR A 95 -3.73 2.12 10.70
CA THR A 95 -4.02 1.66 9.33
C THR A 95 -5.12 0.60 9.32
N ASP A 96 -5.98 0.64 8.30
CA ASP A 96 -7.03 -0.36 8.09
C ASP A 96 -6.46 -1.56 7.35
N PHE A 97 -6.51 -2.75 7.95
CA PHE A 97 -6.12 -4.00 7.28
C PHE A 97 -7.34 -4.87 6.99
N ILE A 98 -7.43 -5.30 5.74
CA ILE A 98 -8.42 -6.23 5.24
C ILE A 98 -7.71 -7.54 4.93
N TRP A 99 -7.90 -8.53 5.80
CA TRP A 99 -7.43 -9.88 5.56
C TRP A 99 -8.46 -10.66 4.73
N LEU A 100 -8.08 -11.03 3.52
CA LEU A 100 -8.86 -11.90 2.65
C LEU A 100 -8.60 -13.36 3.02
N ASN A 101 -9.49 -13.92 3.85
CA ASN A 101 -9.43 -15.34 4.16
C ASN A 101 -9.66 -16.19 2.89
N PRO A 102 -8.68 -16.99 2.45
CA PRO A 102 -8.80 -17.80 1.23
C PRO A 102 -9.98 -18.78 1.28
N LYS A 103 -10.38 -19.24 2.48
CA LYS A 103 -11.50 -20.16 2.67
C LYS A 103 -12.87 -19.53 2.39
N LEU A 104 -12.95 -18.20 2.30
CA LEU A 104 -14.18 -17.49 1.92
C LEU A 104 -14.34 -17.34 0.40
N ARG A 105 -13.30 -17.61 -0.41
CA ARG A 105 -13.37 -17.56 -1.89
C ARG A 105 -13.97 -18.82 -2.53
N SER A 106 -14.10 -19.91 -1.77
CA SER A 106 -14.58 -21.21 -2.27
C SER A 106 -15.99 -21.58 -1.79
N GLN A 107 -16.76 -20.65 -1.23
CA GLN A 107 -18.21 -20.84 -1.19
C GLN A 107 -18.76 -20.44 -2.57
N PRO A 108 -19.38 -21.37 -3.32
CA PRO A 108 -20.07 -20.99 -4.55
C PRO A 108 -21.13 -19.95 -4.19
N ASN A 109 -21.22 -18.88 -4.98
CA ASN A 109 -22.31 -17.91 -4.86
C ASN A 109 -23.64 -18.71 -4.93
N GLU A 110 -24.43 -18.69 -3.85
CA GLU A 110 -25.83 -19.10 -3.88
C GLU A 110 -26.64 -18.20 -4.82
#